data_AF-A0A8C4KIE5-F1
#
_entry.id   AF-A0A8C4KIE5-F1
#
_cell.length_a   1.000
_cell.length_b   1.000
_cell.length_c   1.000
_cell.angle_alpha   90.00
_cell.angle_beta   90.00
_cell.angle_gamma   90.00
#
_symmetry.space_group_name_H-M   'P 1'
#
loop_
_entity.id
_entity.type
_entity.pdbx_description
1 polymer ?
#
loop_
_entity_poly.entity_id
_entity_poly.type
_entity_poly.pdbx_seq_one_letter_code
_entity_poly.pdbx_strand_id
1 'polypeptide(L)'
;MIVTKAGRRMFPTFQVKLSGLDPLADYVLLMDFIPLDDKRYRYAFHSSSWLVAGRADPVAPGRVHFHPDSPAKGAQWMRQIVSFDKLKLTNNLLDDNGHIILNSMHRYQPRFHVVFVDPRRDSERFAHENFKSFSFPETQFMAVTAYQNHRVSLTEGPGAPGQQATHSGAPLDSTPPPPSADHAAEDLPGIGPCPARVTRLPPGPCPPPLSSA
;
A
#
# COMPACT_ATOMS: atom_id res chain seq x y z
N MET A 1 -7.05 -1.54 -5.83
CA MET A 1 -6.69 -2.84 -5.23
C MET A 1 -7.92 -3.71 -5.12
N ILE A 2 -7.78 -5.01 -5.43
CA ILE A 2 -8.84 -6.00 -5.20
C ILE A 2 -9.02 -6.26 -3.70
N VAL A 3 -10.26 -6.34 -3.23
CA VAL A 3 -10.65 -6.79 -1.89
C VAL A 3 -11.53 -8.04 -1.99
N THR A 4 -11.31 -9.03 -1.12
CA THR A 4 -12.08 -10.29 -1.11
C THR A 4 -12.38 -10.72 0.31
N LYS A 5 -13.39 -11.59 0.50
CA LYS A 5 -13.77 -12.11 1.82
C LYS A 5 -12.60 -12.81 2.54
N ALA A 6 -11.79 -13.57 1.82
CA ALA A 6 -10.65 -14.32 2.36
C ALA A 6 -9.37 -13.49 2.53
N GLY A 7 -9.38 -12.21 2.12
CA GLY A 7 -8.21 -11.35 2.08
C GLY A 7 -7.38 -11.54 0.80
N ARG A 8 -7.04 -10.42 0.15
CA ARG A 8 -6.20 -10.37 -1.06
C ARG A 8 -4.93 -9.56 -0.78
N ARG A 9 -3.78 -10.08 -1.21
CA ARG A 9 -2.50 -9.35 -1.13
C ARG A 9 -2.53 -8.15 -2.07
N MET A 10 -1.86 -7.07 -1.67
CA MET A 10 -1.70 -5.91 -2.52
C MET A 10 -0.77 -6.22 -3.70
N PHE A 11 -1.06 -5.60 -4.85
CA PHE A 11 -0.14 -5.53 -5.96
C PHE A 11 -0.19 -4.12 -6.58
N PRO A 12 0.96 -3.46 -6.79
CA PRO A 12 2.29 -3.90 -6.37
C PRO A 12 2.43 -3.96 -4.84
N THR A 13 3.32 -4.83 -4.36
CA THR A 13 3.64 -4.95 -2.93
C THR A 13 4.19 -3.63 -2.40
N PHE A 14 3.83 -3.26 -1.17
CA PHE A 14 4.40 -2.08 -0.52
C PHE A 14 5.80 -2.40 0.02
N GLN A 15 6.80 -1.73 -0.54
CA GLN A 15 8.22 -1.93 -0.22
C GLN A 15 8.93 -0.61 0.04
N VAL A 16 9.73 -0.56 1.10
CA VAL A 16 10.46 0.64 1.52
C VAL A 16 11.89 0.30 1.94
N LYS A 17 12.79 1.26 1.74
CA LYS A 17 14.15 1.24 2.28
C LYS A 17 14.25 2.24 3.43
N LEU A 18 14.80 1.80 4.55
CA LEU A 18 14.95 2.59 5.76
C LEU A 18 16.39 3.08 5.93
N SER A 19 16.53 4.27 6.49
CA SER A 19 17.82 4.89 6.83
C SER A 19 17.65 5.87 8.00
N GLY A 20 18.74 6.16 8.72
CA GLY A 20 18.75 7.14 9.80
C GLY A 20 18.16 6.65 11.13
N LEU A 21 17.89 5.35 11.29
CA LEU A 21 17.50 4.77 12.58
C LEU A 21 18.73 4.59 13.46
N ASP A 22 18.57 4.71 14.79
CA ASP A 22 19.59 4.27 15.75
C ASP A 22 19.81 2.74 15.61
N PRO A 23 21.02 2.28 15.27
CA PRO A 23 21.32 0.86 15.10
C PRO A 23 21.01 -0.02 16.32
N LEU A 24 21.08 0.52 17.54
CA LEU A 24 20.96 -0.23 18.80
C LEU A 24 19.56 -0.20 19.42
N ALA A 25 18.71 0.74 18.98
CA ALA A 25 17.34 0.86 19.45
C ALA A 25 16.40 -0.13 18.75
N ASP A 26 15.30 -0.50 19.43
CA ASP A 26 14.25 -1.34 18.90
C ASP A 26 13.14 -0.50 18.25
N TYR A 27 12.65 -0.96 17.11
CA TYR A 27 11.57 -0.32 16.37
C TYR A 27 10.50 -1.33 15.98
N VAL A 28 9.26 -0.87 16.02
CA VAL A 28 8.09 -1.55 15.47
C VAL A 28 7.70 -0.86 14.18
N LEU A 29 7.49 -1.65 13.13
CA LEU A 29 7.00 -1.16 11.84
C LEU A 29 5.58 -1.64 11.62
N LEU A 30 4.70 -0.74 11.20
CA LEU A 30 3.30 -1.07 10.91
C LEU A 30 2.74 -0.24 9.76
N MET A 31 1.63 -0.69 9.20
CA MET A 31 0.87 0.03 8.18
C MET A 31 -0.59 0.19 8.59
N ASP A 32 -1.17 1.36 8.26
CA ASP A 32 -2.60 1.62 8.29
C ASP A 32 -3.10 2.12 6.93
N PHE A 33 -4.42 2.26 6.79
CA PHE A 33 -5.05 2.79 5.59
C PHE A 33 -6.13 3.80 6.00
N ILE A 34 -5.98 5.03 5.55
CA ILE A 34 -6.95 6.09 5.80
C ILE A 34 -7.83 6.33 4.57
N PRO A 35 -9.14 6.57 4.73
CA PRO A 35 -9.97 7.02 3.63
C PRO A 35 -9.52 8.42 3.19
N LEU A 36 -9.52 8.66 1.88
CA LEU A 36 -9.13 9.95 1.31
C LEU A 36 -10.27 10.98 1.29
N ASP A 37 -11.52 10.51 1.25
CA ASP A 37 -12.71 11.35 1.20
C ASP A 37 -13.93 10.61 1.77
N ASP A 38 -14.99 11.38 2.09
CA ASP A 38 -16.31 10.87 2.47
C ASP A 38 -17.19 10.65 1.22
N LYS A 39 -16.64 9.96 0.19
CA LYS A 39 -17.34 9.71 -1.07
C LYS A 39 -17.29 8.24 -1.48
N ARG A 40 -18.42 7.76 -1.99
CA ARG A 40 -18.52 6.47 -2.68
C ARG A 40 -18.47 6.67 -4.18
N TYR A 41 -17.71 5.84 -4.88
CA TYR A 41 -17.48 5.97 -6.31
C TYR A 41 -18.23 4.92 -7.14
N ARG A 42 -18.36 5.21 -8.43
CA ARG A 42 -18.75 4.25 -9.48
C ARG A 42 -17.89 4.49 -10.71
N TYR A 43 -17.52 3.43 -11.42
CA TYR A 43 -16.83 3.55 -12.69
C TYR A 43 -17.83 3.71 -13.84
N ALA A 44 -17.62 4.70 -14.69
CA ALA A 44 -18.39 4.91 -15.92
C ALA A 44 -17.60 4.37 -17.12
N PHE A 45 -18.07 3.26 -17.69
CA PHE A 45 -17.37 2.58 -18.78
C PHE A 45 -17.32 3.40 -20.07
N HIS A 46 -18.41 4.12 -20.40
CA HIS A 46 -18.49 4.93 -21.63
C HIS A 46 -17.47 6.06 -21.67
N SER A 47 -17.10 6.63 -20.51
CA SER A 47 -16.13 7.72 -20.38
C SER A 47 -14.81 7.28 -19.75
N SER A 48 -14.67 5.98 -19.44
CA SER A 48 -13.52 5.39 -18.74
C SER A 48 -13.06 6.23 -17.52
N SER A 49 -14.01 6.65 -16.69
CA SER A 49 -13.75 7.58 -15.59
C SER A 49 -14.46 7.20 -14.29
N TRP A 50 -13.88 7.63 -13.16
CA TRP A 50 -14.47 7.49 -11.84
C TRP A 50 -15.43 8.66 -11.56
N LEU A 51 -16.67 8.34 -11.18
CA LEU A 51 -17.70 9.31 -10.81
C LEU A 51 -18.10 9.13 -9.35
N VAL A 52 -18.44 10.24 -8.70
CA VAL A 52 -19.02 10.21 -7.36
C VAL A 52 -20.45 9.68 -7.46
N ALA A 53 -20.74 8.61 -6.72
CA ALA A 53 -22.06 7.98 -6.66
C ALA A 53 -22.87 8.43 -5.45
N GLY A 54 -22.20 8.86 -4.37
CA GLY A 54 -22.85 9.31 -3.14
C GLY A 54 -21.86 9.53 -2.00
N ARG A 55 -22.40 9.61 -0.77
CA ARG A 55 -21.62 9.66 0.48
C ARG A 55 -20.92 8.33 0.75
N ALA A 56 -19.80 8.34 1.49
CA ALA A 56 -19.13 7.09 1.85
C ALA A 56 -20.00 6.22 2.77
N ASP A 57 -19.77 4.92 2.66
CA ASP A 57 -20.31 3.95 3.60
C ASP A 57 -19.58 4.06 4.95
N PRO A 58 -20.22 3.75 6.10
CA PRO A 58 -19.57 3.78 7.40
C PRO A 58 -18.25 3.00 7.41
N VAL A 59 -17.18 3.64 7.88
CA VAL A 59 -15.84 3.03 7.91
C VAL A 59 -15.76 2.05 9.07
N ALA A 60 -15.26 0.84 8.82
CA ALA A 60 -14.95 -0.13 9.87
C ALA A 60 -13.91 0.45 10.86
N PRO A 61 -13.85 -0.04 12.11
CA PRO A 61 -12.80 0.36 13.05
C PRO A 61 -11.42 0.18 12.39
N GLY A 62 -10.59 1.24 12.47
CA GLY A 62 -9.26 1.24 11.86
C GLY A 62 -8.43 0.05 12.36
N ARG A 63 -7.90 -0.73 11.42
CA ARG A 63 -6.98 -1.83 11.71
C ARG A 63 -5.59 -1.45 11.26
N VAL A 64 -4.60 -1.88 12.04
CA VAL A 64 -3.18 -1.77 11.71
C VAL A 64 -2.61 -3.14 11.41
N HIS A 65 -1.64 -3.20 10.51
CA HIS A 65 -0.89 -4.41 10.22
C HIS A 65 0.57 -4.23 10.61
N PHE A 66 1.01 -5.00 11.60
CA PHE A 66 2.41 -5.02 12.04
C PHE A 66 3.27 -5.83 11.08
N HIS A 67 4.48 -5.35 10.80
CA HIS A 67 5.46 -6.14 10.08
C HIS A 67 5.83 -7.37 10.93
N PRO A 68 5.88 -8.59 10.36
CA PRO A 68 6.09 -9.84 11.12
C PRO A 68 7.41 -9.86 11.91
N ASP A 69 8.43 -9.15 11.43
CA ASP A 69 9.73 -9.07 12.10
C ASP A 69 9.75 -8.01 13.24
N SER A 70 8.63 -7.36 13.56
CA SER A 70 8.56 -6.40 14.66
C SER A 70 8.41 -7.08 16.02
N PRO A 71 9.04 -6.56 17.09
CA PRO A 71 10.04 -5.49 17.09
C PRO A 71 11.43 -5.98 16.64
N ALA A 72 12.21 -5.10 16.01
CA ALA A 72 13.61 -5.38 15.67
C ALA A 72 14.50 -4.15 15.75
N LYS A 73 15.83 -4.38 15.81
CA LYS A 73 16.84 -3.34 15.91
C LYS A 73 16.87 -2.46 14.66
N GLY A 74 17.19 -1.17 14.82
CA GLY A 74 17.37 -0.25 13.69
C GLY A 74 18.41 -0.77 12.67
N ALA A 75 19.49 -1.41 13.15
CA ALA A 75 20.49 -2.05 12.29
C ALA A 75 19.93 -3.18 11.42
N GLN A 76 18.94 -3.93 11.93
CA GLN A 76 18.29 -5.01 11.18
C GLN A 76 17.35 -4.42 10.12
N TRP A 77 16.57 -3.41 10.49
CA TRP A 77 15.64 -2.74 9.58
C TRP A 77 16.33 -2.03 8.41
N MET A 78 17.48 -1.40 8.65
CA MET A 78 18.24 -0.70 7.60
C MET A 78 19.09 -1.64 6.73
N ARG A 79 19.19 -2.94 7.07
CA ARG A 79 20.05 -3.89 6.36
C ARG A 79 19.54 -4.22 4.96
N GLN A 80 18.23 -4.30 4.79
CA GLN A 80 17.58 -4.72 3.56
C GLN A 80 16.26 -3.99 3.35
N ILE A 81 15.63 -4.26 2.21
CA ILE A 81 14.31 -3.72 1.87
C ILE A 81 13.26 -4.33 2.82
N VAL A 82 12.41 -3.50 3.39
CA VAL A 82 11.25 -3.92 4.18
C VAL A 82 10.07 -4.08 3.24
N SER A 83 9.37 -5.22 3.34
CA SER A 83 8.28 -5.59 2.43
C SER A 83 7.05 -6.04 3.20
N PHE A 84 5.89 -5.49 2.85
CA PHE A 84 4.59 -5.86 3.40
C PHE A 84 3.85 -6.82 2.46
N ASP A 85 4.50 -7.91 2.06
CA ASP A 85 3.97 -8.92 1.13
C ASP A 85 2.88 -9.81 1.74
N LYS A 86 2.91 -9.97 3.07
CA LYS A 86 1.91 -10.72 3.83
C LYS A 86 0.65 -9.91 4.14
N LEU A 87 0.64 -8.60 3.89
CA LEU A 87 -0.51 -7.73 4.12
C LEU A 87 -1.66 -8.10 3.17
N LYS A 88 -2.85 -8.29 3.74
CA LYS A 88 -4.07 -8.62 2.99
C LYS A 88 -5.19 -7.63 3.27
N LEU A 89 -5.95 -7.33 2.21
CA LEU A 89 -7.12 -6.46 2.21
C LEU A 89 -8.39 -7.30 2.08
N THR A 90 -9.39 -7.05 2.92
CA THR A 90 -10.68 -7.74 2.93
C THR A 90 -11.84 -6.75 2.89
N ASN A 91 -13.00 -7.20 2.38
CA ASN A 91 -14.27 -6.48 2.49
C ASN A 91 -15.21 -7.11 3.54
N ASN A 92 -14.73 -8.11 4.29
CA ASN A 92 -15.49 -8.72 5.38
C ASN A 92 -15.36 -7.88 6.65
N LEU A 93 -16.44 -7.21 7.06
CA LEU A 93 -16.49 -6.40 8.28
C LEU A 93 -16.27 -7.23 9.56
N LEU A 94 -16.50 -8.54 9.50
CA LEU A 94 -16.37 -9.50 10.60
C LEU A 94 -15.15 -10.41 10.40
N ASP A 95 -14.06 -9.90 9.82
CA ASP A 95 -12.84 -10.69 9.64
C ASP A 95 -12.10 -10.89 10.97
N ASP A 96 -11.88 -12.13 11.39
CA ASP A 96 -11.13 -12.46 12.62
C ASP A 96 -9.64 -12.74 12.38
N ASN A 97 -9.19 -12.70 11.12
CA ASN A 97 -7.81 -13.04 10.74
C ASN A 97 -6.83 -11.87 10.89
N GLY A 98 -7.31 -10.69 11.32
CA GLY A 98 -6.52 -9.47 11.42
C GLY A 98 -6.16 -8.86 10.06
N HIS A 99 -6.93 -9.17 9.00
CA HIS A 99 -6.76 -8.49 7.71
C HIS A 99 -7.25 -7.04 7.80
N ILE A 100 -6.73 -6.18 6.92
CA ILE A 100 -7.20 -4.80 6.80
C ILE A 100 -8.56 -4.80 6.11
N ILE A 101 -9.57 -4.26 6.79
CA ILE A 101 -10.93 -4.16 6.27
C ILE A 101 -11.09 -2.84 5.53
N LEU A 102 -11.49 -2.89 4.25
CA LEU A 102 -11.76 -1.73 3.42
C LEU A 102 -13.13 -1.84 2.76
N ASN A 103 -13.82 -0.70 2.64
CA ASN A 103 -15.06 -0.61 1.88
C ASN A 103 -14.73 -0.58 0.39
N SER A 104 -15.41 -1.41 -0.40
CA SER A 104 -15.29 -1.38 -1.86
C SER A 104 -15.78 -0.05 -2.41
N MET A 105 -15.23 0.39 -3.54
CA MET A 105 -15.55 1.65 -4.24
C MET A 105 -15.20 2.93 -3.47
N HIS A 106 -14.21 2.86 -2.59
CA HIS A 106 -13.69 4.00 -1.82
C HIS A 106 -12.19 4.18 -2.07
N ARG A 107 -11.72 5.42 -1.90
CA ARG A 107 -10.31 5.79 -2.09
C ARG A 107 -9.56 5.73 -0.76
N TYR A 108 -8.35 5.16 -0.79
CA TYR A 108 -7.51 5.00 0.39
C TYR A 108 -6.08 5.48 0.16
N GLN A 109 -5.46 6.00 1.22
CA GLN A 109 -4.04 6.30 1.32
C GLN A 109 -3.40 5.31 2.31
N PRO A 110 -2.49 4.44 1.86
CA PRO A 110 -1.62 3.69 2.76
C PRO A 110 -0.70 4.63 3.53
N ARG A 111 -0.52 4.38 4.82
CA ARG A 111 0.52 5.05 5.62
C ARG A 111 1.42 4.00 6.25
N PHE A 112 2.70 4.30 6.25
CA PHE A 112 3.74 3.48 6.85
C PHE A 112 4.23 4.18 8.12
N HIS A 113 4.36 3.43 9.21
CA HIS A 113 4.73 3.98 10.50
C HIS A 113 5.98 3.30 11.05
N VAL A 114 6.88 4.11 11.59
CA VAL A 114 8.06 3.69 12.33
C VAL A 114 7.86 4.12 13.78
N VAL A 115 7.77 3.17 14.69
CA VAL A 115 7.58 3.42 16.12
C VAL A 115 8.85 3.01 16.87
N PHE A 116 9.50 3.96 17.54
CA PHE A 116 10.59 3.73 18.47
C PHE A 116 10.04 3.08 19.75
N VAL A 117 10.66 1.98 20.16
CA VAL A 117 10.29 1.29 21.40
C VAL A 117 11.12 1.85 22.54
N ASP A 118 10.52 2.71 23.37
CA ASP A 118 11.17 3.22 24.57
C ASP A 118 11.21 2.13 25.66
N PRO A 119 12.40 1.72 26.14
CA PRO A 119 12.54 0.73 27.21
C PRO A 119 12.06 1.23 28.59
N ARG A 120 11.72 2.51 28.75
CA ARG A 120 11.21 3.07 30.01
C ARG A 120 9.77 2.61 30.29
N ARG A 121 9.47 2.34 31.57
CA ARG A 121 8.14 1.87 32.04
C ARG A 121 6.99 2.88 31.82
N ASP A 122 7.31 4.16 31.60
CA ASP A 122 6.32 5.24 31.38
C ASP A 122 6.15 5.61 29.89
N SER A 123 6.61 4.74 28.99
CA SER A 123 6.67 4.97 27.53
C SER A 123 5.33 5.34 26.89
N GLU A 124 4.21 4.89 27.45
CA GLU A 124 2.85 5.27 27.03
C GLU A 124 2.62 6.79 27.09
N ARG A 125 3.26 7.51 28.03
CA ARG A 125 3.11 8.97 28.18
C ARG A 125 3.72 9.76 27.01
N PHE A 126 4.72 9.19 26.34
CA PHE A 126 5.44 9.80 25.21
C PHE A 126 5.16 9.09 23.88
N ALA A 127 4.11 8.27 23.82
CA ALA A 127 3.75 7.50 22.63
C ALA A 127 3.58 8.38 21.39
N HIS A 128 3.20 9.66 21.56
CA HIS A 128 3.05 10.62 20.47
C HIS A 128 4.36 11.17 19.91
N GLU A 129 5.46 11.11 20.67
CA GLU A 129 6.79 11.56 20.24
C GLU A 129 7.62 10.40 19.65
N ASN A 130 7.22 9.17 19.95
CA ASN A 130 7.97 7.96 19.61
C ASN A 130 7.60 7.37 18.25
N PHE A 131 6.80 8.04 17.42
CA PHE A 131 6.41 7.50 16.11
C PHE A 131 6.52 8.52 14.99
N LYS A 132 6.85 8.02 13.80
CA LYS A 132 6.90 8.80 12.57
C LYS A 132 6.07 8.11 11.49
N SER A 133 5.26 8.89 10.77
CA SER A 133 4.35 8.39 9.74
C SER A 133 4.78 8.90 8.36
N PHE A 134 4.75 8.01 7.37
CA PHE A 134 5.15 8.28 6.00
C PHE A 134 3.99 7.94 5.07
N SER A 135 3.63 8.88 4.20
CA SER A 135 2.65 8.67 3.13
C SER A 135 3.25 8.98 1.77
N PHE A 136 2.91 8.15 0.81
CA PHE A 136 3.36 8.23 -0.57
C PHE A 136 2.11 8.44 -1.45
N PRO A 137 1.88 9.63 -2.02
CA PRO A 137 0.67 9.91 -2.80
C PRO A 137 0.47 8.96 -3.99
N GLU A 138 1.55 8.45 -4.58
CA GLU A 138 1.52 7.47 -5.66
C GLU A 138 1.01 6.08 -5.24
N THR A 139 0.86 5.84 -3.94
CA THR A 139 0.30 4.60 -3.38
C THR A 139 -1.20 4.66 -3.11
N GLN A 140 -1.84 5.79 -3.41
CA GLN A 140 -3.28 5.91 -3.32
C GLN A 140 -3.98 4.95 -4.27
N PHE A 141 -5.08 4.36 -3.84
CA PHE A 141 -5.83 3.44 -4.69
C PHE A 141 -7.32 3.47 -4.39
N MET A 142 -8.12 2.91 -5.31
CA MET A 142 -9.51 2.57 -5.05
C MET A 142 -9.64 1.08 -4.71
N ALA A 143 -10.29 0.76 -3.59
CA ALA A 143 -10.64 -0.61 -3.25
C ALA A 143 -11.79 -1.07 -4.15
N VAL A 144 -11.71 -2.25 -4.75
CA VAL A 144 -12.75 -2.79 -5.64
C VAL A 144 -12.86 -4.30 -5.47
N THR A 145 -14.01 -4.90 -5.74
CA THR A 145 -14.16 -6.37 -5.72
C THR A 145 -13.74 -7.02 -7.04
N ALA A 146 -13.74 -6.26 -8.13
CA ALA A 146 -13.25 -6.65 -9.44
C ALA A 146 -12.70 -5.42 -10.18
N TYR A 147 -11.74 -5.63 -11.08
CA TYR A 147 -11.20 -4.55 -11.90
C TYR A 147 -12.29 -3.87 -12.72
N GLN A 148 -12.30 -2.54 -12.69
CA GLN A 148 -13.23 -1.74 -13.48
C GLN A 148 -12.58 -1.25 -14.78
N ASN A 149 -11.33 -0.82 -14.70
CA ASN A 149 -10.54 -0.42 -15.85
C ASN A 149 -9.72 -1.60 -16.37
N HIS A 150 -10.02 -2.07 -17.58
CA HIS A 150 -9.34 -3.19 -18.24
C HIS A 150 -7.82 -2.97 -18.39
N ARG A 151 -7.36 -1.70 -18.46
CA ARG A 151 -5.93 -1.38 -18.54
C ARG A 151 -5.16 -1.76 -17.28
N VAL A 152 -5.81 -1.71 -16.11
CA VAL A 152 -5.17 -2.10 -14.84
C VAL A 152 -5.01 -3.62 -14.76
N SER A 153 -6.00 -4.37 -15.25
CA SER A 153 -5.95 -5.84 -15.27
C SER A 153 -4.76 -6.39 -16.05
N LEU A 154 -4.31 -5.68 -17.09
CA LEU A 154 -3.17 -6.08 -17.92
C LEU A 154 -1.81 -5.90 -17.22
N THR A 155 -1.72 -5.05 -16.20
CA THR A 155 -0.46 -4.74 -15.50
C THR A 155 -0.19 -5.71 -14.33
N GLU A 156 -1.21 -6.42 -13.84
CA GLU A 156 -1.10 -7.26 -12.62
C GLU A 156 -0.76 -8.74 -12.87
N GLY A 157 -0.47 -9.16 -14.12
CA GLY A 157 0.26 -10.41 -14.38
C GLY A 157 0.01 -11.11 -15.74
N PRO A 158 0.93 -12.01 -16.17
CA PRO A 158 0.73 -12.92 -17.30
C PRO A 158 -0.17 -14.08 -16.84
N GLY A 159 -1.48 -13.95 -17.02
CA GLY A 159 -2.43 -15.00 -16.62
C GLY A 159 -3.86 -14.56 -16.36
N ALA A 160 -4.32 -13.44 -16.95
CA ALA A 160 -5.75 -13.14 -16.97
C ALA A 160 -6.44 -14.07 -18.00
N PRO A 161 -7.35 -14.99 -17.60
CA PRO A 161 -8.05 -15.82 -18.54
C PRO A 161 -9.15 -15.00 -19.24
N GLY A 162 -9.06 -14.94 -20.57
CA GLY A 162 -10.21 -14.78 -21.45
C GLY A 162 -10.64 -13.37 -21.81
N GLN A 163 -10.14 -12.88 -22.95
CA GLN A 163 -10.99 -12.38 -24.05
C GLN A 163 -10.15 -12.35 -25.33
N GLN A 164 -10.42 -13.28 -26.25
CA GLN A 164 -9.97 -13.18 -27.64
C GLN A 164 -10.66 -11.96 -28.26
N ALA A 165 -9.88 -10.91 -28.51
CA ALA A 165 -10.26 -9.88 -29.45
C ALA A 165 -9.36 -10.06 -30.69
N THR A 166 -9.86 -10.81 -31.66
CA THR A 166 -9.45 -10.65 -33.06
C THR A 166 -9.74 -9.20 -33.45
N HIS A 167 -8.75 -8.46 -33.94
CA HIS A 167 -8.82 -7.59 -35.13
C HIS A 167 -7.50 -6.79 -35.24
N SER A 168 -6.67 -7.29 -36.16
CA SER A 168 -5.83 -6.60 -37.14
C SER A 168 -5.61 -5.08 -37.01
N GLY A 169 -4.33 -4.66 -36.98
CA GLY A 169 -3.90 -3.34 -37.46
C GLY A 169 -2.95 -2.59 -36.52
N ALA A 170 -1.64 -2.68 -36.76
CA ALA A 170 -0.61 -1.73 -36.32
C ALA A 170 -0.06 -1.02 -37.59
N PRO A 171 0.62 0.16 -37.53
CA PRO A 171 1.81 0.35 -36.69
C PRO A 171 2.00 1.72 -35.97
N LEU A 172 2.77 1.63 -34.88
CA LEU A 172 3.85 2.49 -34.37
C LEU A 172 3.74 4.03 -34.47
N ASP A 173 3.74 4.72 -33.32
CA ASP A 173 4.85 5.55 -32.83
C ASP A 173 4.42 6.37 -31.59
N SER A 174 5.23 6.33 -30.52
CA SER A 174 5.35 7.28 -29.39
C SER A 174 5.75 6.56 -28.09
N THR A 175 7.06 6.40 -27.92
CA THR A 175 7.70 6.03 -26.66
C THR A 175 7.53 7.19 -25.66
N PRO A 176 6.95 7.01 -24.46
CA PRO A 176 7.03 8.02 -23.42
C PRO A 176 8.39 7.94 -22.71
N PRO A 177 8.97 9.07 -22.25
CA PRO A 177 10.26 9.09 -21.57
C PRO A 177 10.17 8.42 -20.18
N PRO A 178 11.30 7.94 -19.64
CA PRO A 178 11.34 7.30 -18.32
C PRO A 178 11.00 8.31 -17.21
N PRO A 179 10.20 7.95 -16.19
CA PRO A 179 10.02 8.79 -15.02
C PRO A 179 11.31 8.82 -14.19
N SER A 180 11.83 10.02 -13.98
CA SER A 180 13.00 10.33 -13.16
C SER A 180 12.77 9.92 -11.70
N ALA A 181 13.80 9.33 -11.10
CA ALA A 181 13.81 8.91 -9.71
C ALA A 181 13.91 10.12 -8.76
N ASP A 182 12.96 10.19 -7.81
CA ASP A 182 13.09 10.57 -6.40
C ASP A 182 11.78 11.20 -5.90
N HIS A 183 10.83 10.37 -5.49
CA HIS A 183 9.63 10.82 -4.78
C HIS A 183 9.89 10.71 -3.27
N ALA A 184 10.28 11.83 -2.67
CA ALA A 184 10.42 11.95 -1.23
C ALA A 184 9.04 11.84 -0.56
N ALA A 185 8.95 11.11 0.55
CA ALA A 185 7.76 11.05 1.39
C ALA A 185 7.39 12.47 1.88
N GLU A 186 6.10 12.80 1.88
CA GLU A 186 5.64 13.99 2.60
C GLU A 186 5.70 13.71 4.11
N ASP A 187 6.56 14.45 4.80
CA ASP A 187 6.76 14.36 6.25
C ASP A 187 5.62 15.14 6.93
N LEU A 188 4.64 14.43 7.48
CA LEU A 188 3.61 15.05 8.32
C LEU A 188 4.28 15.46 9.66
N PRO A 189 4.02 16.68 10.18
CA PRO A 189 4.80 17.20 11.30
C PRO A 189 4.48 16.45 12.60
N GLY A 190 5.31 15.44 12.89
CA GLY A 190 5.47 14.84 14.21
C GLY A 190 6.77 15.37 14.83
N ILE A 191 6.65 16.20 15.86
CA ILE A 191 7.80 16.65 16.65
C ILE A 191 8.23 15.45 17.51
N GLY A 192 9.24 14.72 17.06
CA GLY A 192 9.79 13.56 17.77
C GLY A 192 11.22 13.25 17.32
N PRO A 193 12.05 12.63 18.17
CA PRO A 193 13.49 12.47 17.96
C PRO A 193 13.89 11.46 16.87
N CYS A 194 12.94 10.88 16.13
CA CYS A 194 13.20 9.79 15.20
C CYS A 194 13.75 10.32 13.85
N PRO A 195 15.05 10.13 13.50
CA PRO A 195 15.65 10.66 12.28
C PRO A 195 15.27 9.85 11.03
N ALA A 196 14.28 8.97 11.14
CA ALA A 196 13.92 8.01 10.11
C ALA A 196 13.67 8.71 8.77
N ARG A 197 14.42 8.27 7.75
CA ARG A 197 14.21 8.60 6.34
C ARG A 197 13.80 7.32 5.62
N VAL A 198 12.69 7.40 4.90
CA VAL A 198 12.05 6.27 4.24
C VAL A 198 11.91 6.59 2.77
N THR A 199 12.47 5.73 1.92
CA THR A 199 12.34 5.83 0.47
C THR A 199 11.52 4.67 -0.05
N ARG A 200 10.46 4.95 -0.81
CA ARG A 200 9.68 3.92 -1.48
C ARG A 200 10.46 3.41 -2.70
N LEU A 201 10.46 2.09 -2.89
CA LEU A 201 11.03 1.51 -4.10
C LEU A 201 9.97 1.42 -5.21
N PRO A 202 10.34 1.67 -6.47
CA PRO A 202 9.44 1.43 -7.58
C PRO A 202 9.06 -0.06 -7.63
N PRO A 203 7.85 -0.38 -8.12
CA PRO A 203 7.47 -1.78 -8.32
C PRO A 203 8.50 -2.46 -9.22
N GLY A 204 9.09 -3.56 -8.75
CA GLY A 204 9.97 -4.40 -9.57
C GLY A 204 9.22 -4.97 -10.78
N PRO A 205 9.92 -5.32 -11.87
CA PRO A 205 9.30 -5.97 -13.02
C PRO A 205 8.60 -7.27 -12.57
N CYS A 206 7.39 -7.53 -13.10
CA CYS A 206 6.69 -8.78 -12.86
C CYS A 206 7.63 -9.96 -13.18
N PRO A 207 7.78 -10.96 -12.29
CA PRO A 207 8.61 -12.12 -12.59
C PRO A 207 8.06 -12.85 -13.83
N PRO A 208 8.94 -13.34 -14.73
CA PRO A 208 8.51 -14.14 -15.87
C PRO A 208 7.86 -15.44 -15.38
N PRO A 209 6.91 -16.00 -16.14
CA PRO A 209 6.32 -17.30 -15.78
C PRO A 209 7.42 -18.36 -15.68
N LEU A 210 7.40 -19.12 -14.59
CA LEU A 210 8.17 -20.36 -14.49
C LEU A 210 7.70 -21.27 -15.63
N SER A 211 8.54 -21.50 -16.63
CA SER A 211 8.31 -22.52 -17.63
C SER A 211 8.27 -23.87 -16.91
N SER A 212 7.09 -24.46 -16.77
CA SER A 212 6.94 -25.85 -16.38
C SER A 212 7.59 -26.71 -17.47
N ALA A 213 8.64 -27.45 -17.10
CA ALA A 213 9.11 -28.61 -17.85
C ALA A 213 8.21 -29.81 -17.56
#